data_AF-A0A6A0HFH8-F1
#
_entry.id   AF-A0A6A0HFH8-F1
#
_cell.length_a   1.000
_cell.length_b   1.000
_cell.length_c   1.000
_cell.angle_alpha   90.00
_cell.angle_beta   90.00
_cell.angle_gamma   90.00
#
_symmetry.space_group_name_H-M   'P 1'
#
loop_
_entity.id
_entity.type
_entity.pdbx_description
1 polymer ?
#
loop_
_entity_poly.entity_id
_entity_poly.type
_entity_poly.pdbx_seq_one_letter_code
_entity_poly.pdbx_strand_id
1 'polypeptide(L)'
;MSLQAIHSLGFVHRDVKPDNMLLDSTGHLKLADFGTCMKMDKDGLVRSDTAVGTPDYISPEVLQSQGGEGVYGCECDWWSVGVFLYEMLIGDTPFYADSLVGTYGKIMDHKNSLSFPEDVEISNEAKSLISGFLTDRTKRLGKNGVDEIKRHPFFINDAWTIDTIRQAVPPVIPDLNGDDDTSNFEEVEPDDSPEESFPTVKAFVGNHLPFVGFTYCKDYQ
;
A
#
# COMPACT_ATOMS: atom_id res chain seq x y z
N MET A 1 3.70 3.94 10.39
CA MET A 1 3.43 3.14 11.61
C MET A 1 2.55 1.93 11.34
N SER A 2 1.44 2.08 10.59
CA SER A 2 0.56 0.96 10.21
C SER A 2 1.31 -0.20 9.54
N LEU A 3 2.19 0.08 8.57
CA LEU A 3 3.02 -0.96 7.94
C LEU A 3 3.97 -1.66 8.91
N GLN A 4 4.57 -0.93 9.86
CA GLN A 4 5.40 -1.56 10.90
C GLN A 4 4.60 -2.60 11.69
N ALA A 5 3.33 -2.32 12.01
CA ALA A 5 2.46 -3.27 12.71
C ALA A 5 2.20 -4.53 11.89
N ILE A 6 1.91 -4.39 10.58
CA ILE A 6 1.73 -5.52 9.66
C ILE A 6 3.01 -6.36 9.56
N HIS A 7 4.15 -5.70 9.36
CA HIS A 7 5.46 -6.37 9.28
C HIS A 7 5.82 -7.09 10.58
N SER A 8 5.47 -6.52 11.74
CA SER A 8 5.69 -7.14 13.05
C SER A 8 4.81 -8.37 13.29
N LEU A 9 3.65 -8.45 12.62
CA LEU A 9 2.81 -9.65 12.60
C LEU A 9 3.32 -10.73 11.63
N GLY A 10 4.40 -10.45 10.89
CA GLY A 10 4.99 -11.39 9.95
C GLY A 10 4.35 -11.36 8.57
N PHE A 11 3.74 -10.25 8.15
CA PHE A 11 3.11 -10.12 6.84
C PHE A 11 3.71 -8.98 6.01
N VAL A 12 3.63 -9.08 4.69
CA VAL A 12 3.90 -8.02 3.72
C VAL A 12 2.58 -7.65 3.04
N HIS A 13 2.27 -6.37 2.88
CA HIS A 13 0.97 -5.91 2.37
C HIS A 13 0.84 -6.09 0.86
N ARG A 14 1.87 -5.69 0.09
CA ARG A 14 1.99 -5.83 -1.38
C ARG A 14 1.02 -5.00 -2.23
N ASP A 15 0.16 -4.18 -1.64
CA ASP A 15 -0.75 -3.26 -2.38
C ASP A 15 -1.03 -2.00 -1.55
N VAL A 16 0.04 -1.33 -1.14
CA VAL A 16 -0.06 -0.08 -0.36
C VAL A 16 -0.33 1.07 -1.32
N LYS A 17 -1.50 1.68 -1.23
CA LYS A 17 -1.96 2.78 -2.10
C LYS A 17 -3.02 3.63 -1.39
N PRO A 18 -3.33 4.85 -1.87
CA PRO A 18 -4.35 5.71 -1.27
C PRO A 18 -5.70 5.03 -1.06
N ASP A 19 -6.17 4.22 -2.01
CA ASP A 19 -7.46 3.50 -1.94
C ASP A 19 -7.56 2.60 -0.70
N ASN A 20 -6.42 2.07 -0.25
CA ASN A 20 -6.33 1.17 0.90
C ASN A 20 -6.00 1.92 2.22
N MET A 21 -5.96 3.26 2.19
CA MET A 21 -5.68 4.14 3.34
C MET A 21 -6.94 4.92 3.72
N LEU A 22 -7.78 4.32 4.57
CA LEU A 22 -9.01 4.94 5.03
C LEU A 22 -8.77 5.87 6.23
N LEU A 23 -9.63 6.87 6.41
CA LEU A 23 -9.65 7.71 7.60
C LEU A 23 -10.78 7.26 8.54
N ASP A 24 -10.51 7.21 9.83
CA ASP A 24 -11.57 7.04 10.84
C ASP A 24 -12.31 8.36 11.12
N SER A 25 -13.37 8.29 11.96
CA SER A 25 -14.17 9.46 12.33
C SER A 25 -13.39 10.56 13.04
N THR A 26 -12.17 10.28 13.51
CA THR A 26 -11.29 11.27 14.10
C THR A 26 -10.30 11.87 13.10
N GLY A 27 -10.29 11.41 11.84
CA GLY A 27 -9.37 11.86 10.80
C GLY A 27 -8.03 11.11 10.76
N HIS A 28 -7.90 9.99 11.48
CA HIS A 28 -6.65 9.22 11.52
C HIS A 28 -6.67 8.00 10.59
N LEU A 29 -5.52 7.75 9.94
CA LEU A 29 -5.36 6.69 8.95
C LEU A 29 -5.53 5.28 9.54
N LYS A 30 -6.23 4.40 8.84
CA LYS A 30 -6.26 2.95 9.03
C LYS A 30 -6.02 2.29 7.68
N LEU A 31 -5.27 1.19 7.67
CA LEU A 31 -5.12 0.39 6.46
C LEU A 31 -6.33 -0.53 6.31
N ALA A 32 -6.80 -0.66 5.09
CA ALA A 32 -7.84 -1.57 4.65
C ALA A 32 -7.29 -2.50 3.55
N ASP A 33 -8.12 -3.43 3.09
CA ASP A 33 -7.82 -4.44 2.07
C ASP A 33 -6.49 -5.19 2.25
N PHE A 34 -6.59 -6.30 2.97
CA PHE A 34 -5.45 -7.22 3.19
C PHE A 34 -5.46 -8.40 2.22
N GLY A 35 -6.21 -8.34 1.11
CA GLY A 35 -6.38 -9.45 0.17
C GLY A 35 -5.09 -9.88 -0.53
N THR A 36 -4.13 -8.97 -0.67
CA THR A 36 -2.80 -9.25 -1.26
C THR A 36 -1.74 -9.60 -0.23
N CYS A 37 -2.06 -9.55 1.07
CA CYS A 37 -1.09 -9.81 2.14
C CYS A 37 -0.51 -11.22 2.03
N MET A 38 0.79 -11.34 2.25
CA MET A 38 1.47 -12.63 2.29
C MET A 38 2.30 -12.76 3.56
N LYS A 39 2.19 -13.93 4.20
CA LYS A 39 2.99 -14.26 5.38
C LYS A 39 4.45 -14.47 4.98
N MET A 40 5.34 -13.82 5.71
CA MET A 40 6.78 -14.01 5.57
C MET A 40 7.20 -15.37 6.12
N ASP A 41 8.16 -15.99 5.44
CA ASP A 41 8.88 -17.16 5.92
C ASP A 41 9.83 -16.76 7.07
N LYS A 42 10.50 -17.76 7.66
CA LYS A 42 11.40 -17.56 8.81
C LYS A 42 12.59 -16.64 8.52
N ASP A 43 12.94 -16.49 7.25
CA ASP A 43 13.99 -15.59 6.77
C ASP A 43 13.50 -14.15 6.53
N GLY A 44 12.22 -13.87 6.79
CA GLY A 44 11.62 -12.55 6.59
C GLY A 44 11.28 -12.25 5.12
N LEU A 45 11.25 -13.27 4.26
CA LEU A 45 10.97 -13.13 2.84
C LEU A 45 9.63 -13.77 2.48
N VAL A 46 9.05 -13.31 1.38
CA VAL A 46 7.92 -13.94 0.71
C VAL A 46 8.37 -14.52 -0.63
N ARG A 47 7.76 -15.63 -1.03
CA ARG A 47 8.05 -16.34 -2.27
C ARG A 47 6.77 -16.41 -3.09
N SER A 48 6.65 -15.55 -4.11
CA SER A 48 5.46 -15.42 -4.94
C SER A 48 5.82 -15.05 -6.37
N ASP A 49 5.41 -15.92 -7.30
CA ASP A 49 5.60 -15.70 -8.75
C ASP A 49 4.48 -14.85 -9.37
N THR A 50 3.57 -14.34 -8.54
CA THR A 50 2.45 -13.50 -8.96
C THR A 50 2.77 -12.05 -8.64
N ALA A 51 2.94 -11.20 -9.65
CA ALA A 51 2.87 -9.76 -9.41
C ALA A 51 1.40 -9.41 -9.14
N VAL A 52 1.17 -8.91 -7.93
CA VAL A 52 -0.10 -8.35 -7.47
C VAL A 52 0.15 -6.91 -7.08
N GLY A 53 -0.92 -6.15 -7.01
CA GLY A 53 -0.90 -4.74 -6.64
C GLY A 53 -1.21 -3.84 -7.83
N THR A 54 -1.38 -2.57 -7.52
CA THR A 54 -1.77 -1.56 -8.50
C THR A 54 -0.55 -1.13 -9.34
N PRO A 55 -0.66 -1.05 -10.68
CA PRO A 55 0.47 -0.83 -11.57
C PRO A 55 1.39 0.34 -11.21
N ASP A 56 0.85 1.47 -10.74
CA ASP A 56 1.64 2.65 -10.39
C ASP A 56 2.42 2.54 -9.07
N TYR A 57 1.99 1.63 -8.18
CA TYR A 57 2.51 1.48 -6.82
C TYR A 57 3.42 0.26 -6.66
N ILE A 58 3.39 -0.66 -7.62
CA ILE A 58 4.16 -1.90 -7.56
C ILE A 58 5.67 -1.62 -7.57
N SER A 59 6.42 -2.35 -6.74
CA SER A 59 7.88 -2.20 -6.69
C SER A 59 8.58 -3.00 -7.80
N PRO A 60 9.80 -2.61 -8.23
CA PRO A 60 10.51 -3.28 -9.30
C PRO A 60 10.72 -4.77 -9.04
N GLU A 61 11.04 -5.15 -7.79
CA GLU A 61 11.27 -6.55 -7.44
C GLU A 61 10.00 -7.41 -7.39
N VAL A 62 8.83 -6.82 -7.12
CA VAL A 62 7.55 -7.54 -7.22
C VAL A 62 7.14 -7.66 -8.69
N LEU A 63 7.40 -6.63 -9.51
CA LEU A 63 7.15 -6.70 -10.95
C LEU A 63 8.05 -7.75 -11.63
N GLN A 64 9.32 -7.83 -11.24
CA GLN A 64 10.28 -8.84 -11.73
C GLN A 64 9.97 -10.27 -11.30
N SER A 65 9.10 -10.49 -10.30
CA SER A 65 8.72 -11.84 -9.89
C SER A 65 7.91 -12.57 -10.97
N GLN A 66 7.27 -11.82 -11.88
CA GLN A 66 6.67 -12.39 -13.08
C GLN A 66 7.78 -12.89 -14.04
N GLY A 67 8.07 -14.18 -13.96
CA GLY A 67 9.01 -14.87 -14.88
C GLY A 67 10.39 -15.17 -14.28
N GLY A 68 10.57 -15.06 -12.97
CA GLY A 68 11.82 -15.39 -12.25
C GLY A 68 11.57 -16.02 -10.88
N GLU A 69 12.61 -16.09 -10.03
CA GLU A 69 12.45 -16.47 -8.62
C GLU A 69 11.85 -15.29 -7.85
N GLY A 70 10.55 -15.34 -7.60
CA GLY A 70 9.79 -14.26 -6.95
C GLY A 70 10.05 -14.11 -5.46
N VAL A 71 11.26 -13.72 -5.06
CA VAL A 71 11.68 -13.63 -3.66
C VAL A 71 11.94 -12.18 -3.24
N TYR A 72 11.10 -11.65 -2.36
CA TYR A 72 11.23 -10.28 -1.84
C TYR A 72 10.78 -10.18 -0.38
N GLY A 73 11.09 -9.08 0.31
CA GLY A 73 10.72 -8.87 1.71
C GLY A 73 9.76 -7.70 1.89
N CYS A 74 9.64 -7.25 3.15
CA CYS A 74 8.78 -6.13 3.51
C CYS A 74 9.23 -4.77 2.92
N GLU A 75 10.43 -4.68 2.36
CA GLU A 75 10.94 -3.47 1.72
C GLU A 75 10.17 -3.06 0.46
N CYS A 76 9.39 -3.97 -0.14
CA CYS A 76 8.51 -3.61 -1.26
C CYS A 76 7.37 -2.68 -0.83
N ASP A 77 6.87 -2.78 0.41
CA ASP A 77 5.84 -1.86 0.90
C ASP A 77 6.40 -0.44 1.06
N TRP A 78 7.69 -0.30 1.40
CA TRP A 78 8.34 1.02 1.51
C TRP A 78 8.53 1.71 0.16
N TRP A 79 8.64 0.97 -0.94
CA TRP A 79 8.61 1.56 -2.28
C TRP A 79 7.28 2.28 -2.52
N SER A 80 6.18 1.59 -2.22
CA SER A 80 4.82 2.12 -2.38
C SER A 80 4.58 3.36 -1.52
N VAL A 81 5.18 3.44 -0.32
CA VAL A 81 5.18 4.67 0.50
C VAL A 81 5.90 5.83 -0.20
N GLY A 82 6.99 5.55 -0.92
CA GLY A 82 7.68 6.54 -1.74
C GLY A 82 6.82 7.06 -2.89
N VAL A 83 6.11 6.17 -3.58
CA VAL A 83 5.15 6.51 -4.65
C VAL A 83 4.02 7.37 -4.08
N PHE A 84 3.41 6.95 -2.98
CA PHE A 84 2.36 7.69 -2.29
C PHE A 84 2.80 9.09 -1.85
N LEU A 85 3.99 9.21 -1.25
CA LEU A 85 4.50 10.52 -0.82
C LEU A 85 4.78 11.44 -2.02
N TYR A 86 5.27 10.88 -3.12
CA TYR A 86 5.46 11.64 -4.36
C TYR A 86 4.12 12.15 -4.89
N GLU A 87 3.12 11.27 -5.02
CA GLU A 87 1.79 11.63 -5.53
C GLU A 87 1.12 12.71 -4.66
N MET A 88 1.19 12.60 -3.33
CA MET A 88 0.64 13.63 -2.43
C MET A 88 1.25 15.02 -2.62
N LEU A 89 2.54 15.10 -2.99
CA LEU A 89 3.27 16.37 -3.09
C LEU A 89 3.29 16.93 -4.51
N ILE A 90 3.22 16.06 -5.52
CA ILE A 90 3.35 16.43 -6.94
C ILE A 90 1.98 16.43 -7.64
N GLY A 91 1.04 15.60 -7.20
CA GLY A 91 -0.30 15.43 -7.79
C GLY A 91 -0.43 14.25 -8.75
N ASP A 92 0.67 13.72 -9.26
CA ASP A 92 0.73 12.57 -10.18
C ASP A 92 1.67 11.48 -9.64
N THR A 93 1.54 10.24 -10.13
CA THR A 93 2.46 9.15 -9.78
C THR A 93 3.83 9.33 -10.47
N PRO A 94 4.97 8.98 -9.82
CA PRO A 94 6.31 9.25 -10.33
C PRO A 94 6.65 8.49 -11.63
N PHE A 95 5.95 7.40 -11.91
CA PHE A 95 6.20 6.54 -13.05
C PHE A 95 5.01 6.44 -14.01
N TYR A 96 4.06 7.38 -13.91
CA TYR A 96 2.88 7.43 -14.78
C TYR A 96 3.27 7.35 -16.26
N ALA A 97 2.49 6.60 -17.04
CA ALA A 97 2.52 6.60 -18.49
C ALA A 97 1.15 6.23 -19.06
N ASP A 98 0.90 6.58 -20.33
CA ASP A 98 -0.38 6.30 -21.01
C ASP A 98 -0.69 4.79 -21.20
N SER A 99 0.28 3.91 -20.92
CA SER A 99 0.12 2.47 -21.05
C SER A 99 0.79 1.74 -19.89
N LEU A 100 0.19 0.61 -19.49
CA LEU A 100 0.74 -0.27 -18.45
C LEU A 100 2.20 -0.66 -18.72
N VAL A 101 2.52 -0.98 -19.97
CA VAL A 101 3.89 -1.34 -20.38
C VAL A 101 4.84 -0.14 -20.21
N GLY A 102 4.37 1.07 -20.49
CA GLY A 102 5.13 2.30 -20.25
C GLY A 102 5.41 2.52 -18.77
N THR A 103 4.39 2.37 -17.92
CA THR A 103 4.52 2.50 -16.45
C THR A 103 5.52 1.49 -15.91
N TYR A 104 5.38 0.22 -16.32
CA TYR A 104 6.32 -0.85 -15.95
C TYR A 104 7.75 -0.56 -16.45
N GLY A 105 7.91 -0.06 -17.68
CA GLY A 105 9.19 0.35 -18.22
C GLY A 105 9.87 1.43 -17.35
N LYS A 106 9.11 2.45 -16.93
CA LYS A 106 9.60 3.52 -16.05
C LYS A 106 9.95 3.04 -14.64
N ILE A 107 9.14 2.14 -14.06
CA ILE A 107 9.42 1.51 -12.76
C ILE A 107 10.73 0.70 -12.83
N MET A 108 10.91 -0.09 -13.89
CA MET A 108 12.12 -0.88 -14.10
C MET A 108 13.37 0.01 -14.33
N ASP A 109 13.19 1.16 -14.96
CA ASP A 109 14.24 2.17 -15.21
C ASP A 109 14.18 3.35 -14.22
N HIS A 110 13.74 3.11 -12.98
CA HIS A 110 13.48 4.16 -11.99
C HIS A 110 14.67 5.09 -11.73
N LYS A 111 15.92 4.61 -11.90
CA LYS A 111 17.15 5.40 -11.73
C LYS A 111 17.26 6.56 -12.72
N ASN A 112 16.71 6.40 -13.92
CA ASN A 112 16.71 7.43 -14.97
C ASN A 112 15.33 8.08 -15.14
N SER A 113 14.26 7.38 -14.75
CA SER A 113 12.87 7.84 -14.94
C SER A 113 12.34 8.71 -13.80
N LEU A 114 12.85 8.55 -12.58
CA LEU A 114 12.43 9.39 -11.45
C LEU A 114 12.95 10.82 -11.66
N SER A 115 12.03 11.78 -11.73
CA SER A 115 12.34 13.21 -11.81
C SER A 115 11.35 13.99 -10.95
N PHE A 116 11.74 15.19 -10.53
CA PHE A 116 10.87 16.10 -9.79
C PHE A 116 10.62 17.33 -10.67
N PRO A 117 9.37 17.69 -10.97
CA PRO A 117 9.05 18.88 -11.76
C PRO A 117 9.62 20.15 -11.13
N GLU A 118 10.14 21.08 -11.95
CA GLU A 118 10.75 22.33 -11.48
C GLU A 118 9.71 23.34 -11.00
N ASP A 119 8.47 23.20 -11.45
CA ASP A 119 7.31 24.05 -11.16
C ASP A 119 6.60 23.68 -9.85
N VAL A 120 6.97 22.58 -9.20
CA VAL A 120 6.41 22.18 -7.91
C VAL A 120 7.39 22.46 -6.77
N GLU A 121 6.95 23.26 -5.79
CA GLU A 121 7.73 23.53 -4.59
C GLU A 121 7.74 22.32 -3.65
N ILE A 122 8.89 21.64 -3.58
CA ILE A 122 9.11 20.50 -2.70
C ILE A 122 10.46 20.61 -1.99
N SER A 123 10.45 20.38 -0.67
CA SER A 123 11.66 20.51 0.16
C SER A 123 12.73 19.48 -0.20
N ASN A 124 14.00 19.81 0.10
CA ASN A 124 15.11 18.89 -0.13
C ASN A 124 14.98 17.61 0.72
N GLU A 125 14.42 17.74 1.92
CA GLU A 125 14.16 16.64 2.83
C GLU A 125 13.09 15.70 2.25
N ALA A 126 12.04 16.24 1.62
CA ALA A 126 11.01 15.44 0.95
C ALA A 126 11.59 14.72 -0.28
N LYS A 127 12.33 15.43 -1.15
CA LYS A 127 13.03 14.83 -2.30
C LYS A 127 13.98 13.71 -1.85
N SER A 128 14.73 13.93 -0.77
CA SER A 128 15.66 12.94 -0.22
C SER A 128 14.93 11.72 0.33
N LEU A 129 13.80 11.91 1.02
CA LEU A 129 13.01 10.80 1.56
C LEU A 129 12.43 9.94 0.43
N ILE A 130 11.78 10.58 -0.54
CA ILE A 130 11.21 9.91 -1.72
C ILE A 130 12.30 9.13 -2.46
N SER A 131 13.44 9.77 -2.75
CA SER A 131 14.56 9.12 -3.42
C SER A 131 15.17 7.95 -2.63
N GLY A 132 15.09 8.02 -1.29
CA GLY A 132 15.50 6.93 -0.40
C GLY A 132 14.57 5.71 -0.47
N PHE A 133 13.28 5.92 -0.73
CA PHE A 133 12.30 4.85 -0.97
C PHE A 133 12.35 4.32 -2.41
N LEU A 134 12.39 5.22 -3.40
CA LEU A 134 12.33 4.91 -4.84
C LEU A 134 13.71 4.54 -5.41
N THR A 135 14.39 3.63 -4.71
CA THR A 135 15.69 3.10 -5.08
C THR A 135 15.68 1.56 -5.09
N ASP A 136 16.82 0.99 -5.45
CA ASP A 136 17.05 -0.44 -5.46
C ASP A 136 16.79 -1.04 -4.06
N ARG A 137 16.08 -2.17 -4.00
CA ARG A 137 15.70 -2.84 -2.74
C ARG A 137 16.88 -3.10 -1.79
N THR A 138 18.10 -3.26 -2.31
CA THR A 138 19.30 -3.51 -1.51
C THR A 138 19.80 -2.28 -0.77
N LYS A 139 19.41 -1.08 -1.19
CA LYS A 139 19.79 0.22 -0.63
C LYS A 139 18.61 1.02 -0.08
N ARG A 140 17.39 0.51 -0.23
CA ARG A 140 16.15 1.20 0.12
C ARG A 140 16.08 1.54 1.59
N LEU A 141 15.63 2.75 1.88
CA LEU A 141 15.36 3.20 3.24
C LEU A 141 14.34 2.27 3.91
N GLY A 142 14.63 1.82 5.13
CA GLY A 142 13.77 0.89 5.87
C GLY A 142 14.14 -0.58 5.70
N LYS A 143 15.06 -0.92 4.78
CA LYS A 143 15.57 -2.28 4.62
C LYS A 143 16.19 -2.83 5.90
N ASN A 144 16.96 -2.02 6.64
CA ASN A 144 17.58 -2.46 7.90
C ASN A 144 16.68 -2.19 9.12
N GLY A 145 15.42 -1.82 8.89
CA GLY A 145 14.44 -1.54 9.93
C GLY A 145 13.81 -0.16 9.82
N VAL A 146 12.59 -0.05 10.32
CA VAL A 146 11.76 1.16 10.27
C VAL A 146 12.39 2.37 10.97
N ASP A 147 13.33 2.17 11.89
CA ASP A 147 13.94 3.27 12.62
C ASP A 147 14.81 4.16 11.72
N GLU A 148 15.32 3.65 10.60
CA GLU A 148 15.95 4.47 9.56
C GLU A 148 14.97 5.51 9.00
N ILE A 149 13.72 5.08 8.77
CA ILE A 149 12.64 5.93 8.25
C ILE A 149 12.24 6.96 9.32
N LYS A 150 12.00 6.51 10.56
CA LYS A 150 11.53 7.37 11.66
C LYS A 150 12.48 8.53 11.96
N ARG A 151 13.79 8.33 11.78
CA ARG A 151 14.82 9.35 12.04
C ARG A 151 15.06 10.27 10.85
N HIS A 152 14.39 10.08 9.73
CA HIS A 152 14.61 10.91 8.55
C HIS A 152 14.23 12.38 8.84
N PRO A 153 15.06 13.38 8.48
CA PRO A 153 14.82 14.79 8.80
C PRO A 153 13.48 15.34 8.33
N PHE A 154 12.91 14.79 7.25
CA PHE A 154 11.57 15.12 6.75
C PHE A 154 10.48 15.05 7.83
N PHE A 155 10.60 14.16 8.81
CA PHE A 155 9.61 13.99 9.88
C PHE A 155 9.83 14.93 11.08
N ILE A 156 10.87 15.77 11.08
CA ILE A 156 11.09 16.76 12.16
C ILE A 156 10.04 17.86 12.04
N ASN A 157 9.26 18.04 13.10
CA ASN A 157 8.19 19.02 13.19
C ASN A 157 7.87 19.35 14.66
N ASP A 158 7.10 20.40 14.91
CA ASP A 158 6.72 20.85 16.25
C ASP A 158 5.33 20.37 16.71
N ALA A 159 4.58 19.68 15.83
CA ALA A 159 3.19 19.30 16.08
C ALA A 159 3.06 17.93 16.74
N TRP A 160 3.92 16.97 16.40
CA TRP A 160 3.82 15.59 16.87
C TRP A 160 5.15 14.84 16.85
N THR A 161 5.23 13.74 17.60
CA THR A 161 6.31 12.74 17.52
C THR A 161 5.75 11.41 17.00
N ILE A 162 6.63 10.47 16.66
CA ILE A 162 6.22 9.13 16.20
C ILE A 162 5.29 8.44 17.22
N ASP A 163 5.50 8.70 18.51
CA ASP A 163 4.73 8.10 19.60
C ASP A 163 3.41 8.84 19.87
N THR A 164 3.30 10.12 19.49
CA THR A 164 2.13 10.97 19.78
C THR A 164 1.26 11.32 18.57
N ILE A 165 1.66 10.92 17.35
CA ILE A 165 0.96 11.27 16.10
C ILE A 165 -0.51 10.82 16.07
N ARG A 166 -0.87 9.76 16.80
CA ARG A 166 -2.25 9.25 16.91
C ARG A 166 -3.13 10.06 17.88
N GLN A 167 -2.54 10.95 18.66
CA GLN A 167 -3.22 11.82 19.61
C GLN A 167 -3.16 13.29 19.17
N ALA A 168 -2.31 13.61 18.20
CA ALA A 168 -2.23 14.94 17.61
C ALA A 168 -3.47 15.21 16.74
N VAL A 169 -3.83 16.49 16.60
CA VAL A 169 -4.93 16.90 15.73
C VAL A 169 -4.55 16.60 14.27
N PRO A 170 -5.35 15.80 13.53
CA PRO A 170 -5.04 15.50 12.14
C PRO A 170 -5.35 16.70 11.23
N PRO A 171 -4.78 16.74 10.01
CA PRO A 171 -5.00 17.84 9.08
C PRO A 171 -6.45 18.01 8.64
N VAL A 172 -7.19 16.90 8.54
CA VAL A 172 -8.60 16.87 8.13
C VAL A 172 -9.35 15.97 9.11
N ILE A 173 -10.38 16.54 9.74
CA ILE A 173 -11.36 15.80 10.55
C ILE A 173 -12.66 15.80 9.72
N PRO A 174 -13.21 14.62 9.36
CA PRO A 174 -14.46 14.55 8.60
C PRO A 174 -15.61 15.22 9.36
N ASP A 175 -16.41 16.02 8.67
CA ASP A 175 -17.68 16.54 9.19
C ASP A 175 -18.78 15.53 8.90
N LEU A 176 -19.37 14.93 9.94
CA LEU A 176 -20.32 13.82 9.82
C LEU A 176 -21.66 14.21 10.43
N ASN A 177 -22.75 13.95 9.70
CA ASN A 177 -24.11 14.27 10.10
C ASN A 177 -24.83 13.14 10.88
N GLY A 178 -24.21 11.96 10.99
CA GLY A 178 -24.80 10.76 11.58
C GLY A 178 -23.82 9.59 11.60
N ASP A 179 -24.25 8.45 12.14
CA ASP A 179 -23.47 7.20 12.14
C ASP A 179 -23.56 6.43 10.81
N ASP A 180 -24.53 6.78 9.97
CA ASP A 180 -24.76 6.27 8.61
C ASP A 180 -24.33 7.25 7.49
N ASP A 181 -23.64 8.34 7.84
CA ASP A 181 -23.17 9.33 6.88
C ASP A 181 -22.06 8.76 5.98
N THR A 182 -22.35 8.63 4.68
CA THR A 182 -21.42 8.17 3.64
C THR A 182 -20.98 9.28 2.68
N SER A 183 -21.13 10.56 3.05
CA SER A 183 -20.85 11.71 2.17
C SER A 183 -19.39 11.83 1.70
N ASN A 184 -18.46 11.18 2.41
CA ASN A 184 -17.04 11.11 2.05
C ASN A 184 -16.72 9.93 1.10
N PHE A 185 -17.73 9.20 0.63
CA PHE A 185 -17.62 8.12 -0.36
C PHE A 185 -18.36 8.51 -1.63
N GLU A 186 -17.83 8.11 -2.78
CA GLU A 186 -18.52 8.27 -4.05
C GLU A 186 -19.74 7.35 -4.13
N GLU A 187 -20.81 7.81 -4.80
CA GLU A 187 -21.95 6.96 -5.09
C GLU A 187 -21.52 5.86 -6.08
N VAL A 188 -21.71 4.60 -5.68
CA VAL A 188 -21.45 3.45 -6.54
C VAL A 188 -22.67 3.23 -7.43
N GLU A 189 -22.48 3.31 -8.76
CA GLU A 189 -23.55 2.96 -9.69
C GLU A 189 -23.97 1.49 -9.51
N PRO A 190 -25.28 1.19 -9.51
CA PRO A 190 -25.74 -0.19 -9.40
C PRO A 190 -25.22 -1.00 -10.59
N ASP A 191 -24.57 -2.12 -10.29
CA ASP A 191 -24.18 -3.09 -11.31
C ASP A 191 -25.43 -3.85 -11.78
N ASP A 192 -25.93 -3.49 -12.97
CA ASP A 192 -27.06 -4.15 -13.63
C ASP A 192 -26.67 -5.54 -14.22
N SER A 193 -25.43 -6.01 -13.99
CA SER A 193 -25.03 -7.35 -14.39
C SER A 193 -25.90 -8.41 -13.69
N PRO A 194 -26.34 -9.46 -14.41
CA PRO A 194 -27.12 -10.52 -13.79
C PRO A 194 -26.29 -11.22 -12.73
N GLU A 195 -26.87 -11.43 -11.54
CA GLU A 195 -26.22 -12.17 -10.46
C GLU A 195 -25.67 -13.51 -10.97
N GLU A 196 -24.34 -13.65 -10.95
CA GLU A 196 -23.70 -14.90 -11.31
C GLU A 196 -23.92 -15.93 -10.21
N SER A 197 -24.44 -17.10 -10.59
CA SER A 197 -24.66 -18.22 -9.68
C SER A 197 -23.88 -19.44 -10.15
N PHE A 198 -23.43 -20.26 -9.19
CA PHE A 198 -22.80 -21.52 -9.52
C PHE A 198 -23.75 -22.38 -10.36
N PRO A 199 -23.29 -22.94 -11.49
CA PRO A 199 -24.13 -23.79 -12.33
C PRO A 199 -24.57 -25.03 -11.56
N THR A 200 -25.79 -25.51 -11.83
CA THR A 200 -26.26 -26.77 -11.26
C THR A 200 -25.45 -27.94 -11.83
N VAL A 201 -24.68 -28.59 -10.96
CA VAL A 201 -23.82 -29.73 -11.34
C VAL A 201 -24.45 -31.05 -10.92
N LYS A 202 -24.26 -32.09 -11.76
CA LYS A 202 -24.78 -33.45 -11.52
C LYS A 202 -23.89 -34.30 -10.61
N ALA A 203 -22.72 -33.79 -10.25
CA ALA A 203 -21.72 -34.46 -9.41
C ALA A 203 -21.15 -33.47 -8.39
N PHE A 204 -20.52 -33.98 -7.34
CA PHE A 204 -19.90 -33.16 -6.31
C PHE A 204 -18.71 -32.37 -6.86
N VAL A 205 -18.75 -31.05 -6.70
CA VAL A 205 -17.66 -30.13 -7.09
C VAL A 205 -17.00 -29.43 -5.90
N GLY A 206 -17.66 -29.43 -4.73
CA GLY A 206 -17.07 -28.89 -3.50
C GLY A 206 -16.84 -27.37 -3.50
N ASN A 207 -17.60 -26.58 -4.28
CA ASN A 207 -17.43 -25.12 -4.41
C ASN A 207 -17.40 -24.36 -3.06
N HIS A 208 -18.05 -24.90 -2.02
CA HIS A 208 -18.10 -24.25 -0.70
C HIS A 208 -17.02 -24.73 0.28
N LEU A 209 -16.24 -25.76 -0.08
CA LEU A 209 -15.17 -26.28 0.79
C LEU A 209 -14.10 -25.23 1.13
N PRO A 210 -13.68 -24.33 0.21
CA PRO A 210 -12.69 -23.30 0.54
C PRO A 210 -13.12 -22.30 1.63
N PHE A 211 -14.42 -22.19 1.93
CA PHE A 211 -14.94 -21.22 2.92
C PHE A 211 -15.18 -21.84 4.30
N VAL A 212 -14.89 -23.13 4.48
CA VAL A 212 -15.02 -23.80 5.78
C VAL A 212 -14.05 -23.16 6.78
N GLY A 213 -14.58 -22.71 7.93
CA GLY A 213 -13.80 -22.02 8.97
C GLY A 213 -13.74 -20.49 8.82
N PHE A 214 -14.41 -19.93 7.81
CA PHE A 214 -14.46 -18.47 7.62
C PHE A 214 -15.32 -17.75 8.68
N THR A 215 -16.31 -18.42 9.26
CA THR A 215 -17.16 -17.83 10.30
C THR A 215 -16.36 -17.48 11.54
N TYR A 216 -16.42 -16.22 11.96
CA TYR A 216 -15.76 -15.69 13.15
C TYR A 216 -16.75 -14.90 14.00
N CYS A 217 -16.68 -15.05 15.32
CA CYS A 217 -17.43 -14.23 16.26
C CYS A 217 -16.55 -13.92 17.47
N LYS A 218 -16.42 -12.62 17.76
CA LYS A 218 -15.50 -12.09 18.77
C LYS A 218 -15.85 -12.54 20.19
N ASP A 219 -17.13 -12.74 20.48
CA ASP A 219 -17.61 -13.06 21.84
C ASP A 219 -17.32 -14.49 22.30
N TYR A 220 -16.81 -15.36 21.40
CA TYR A 220 -16.56 -16.78 21.67
C TYR A 220 -15.06 -17.15 21.74
N GLN A 221 -14.15 -16.18 21.91
CA GLN A 221 -12.71 -16.38 22.14
C GLN A 221 -12.28 -15.88 23.51
#